data_AF-A0A354M800-F1
#
_entry.id   AF-A0A354M800-F1
#
_cell.length_a   1.000
_cell.length_b   1.000
_cell.length_c   1.000
_cell.angle_alpha   90.00
_cell.angle_beta   90.00
_cell.angle_gamma   90.00
#
_symmetry.space_group_name_H-M   'P 1'
#
loop_
_entity.id
_entity.type
_entity.pdbx_description
1 polymer ?
#
loop_
_entity_poly.entity_id
_entity_poly.type
_entity_poly.pdbx_seq_one_letter_code
_entity_poly.pdbx_strand_id
1 'polypeptide(L)'
;MKYLILLCDGMADTPFPALNGKTPMECADKPIIDKLAAVSEVGMCRTVADGLKPGSDVANLSVMGYDPKVCYTGRSPLEAASIGVDLKPTDVALRCNIVTLSDEENYEDK
;
A
#
# COMPACT_ATOMS: atom_id res chain seq x y z
N MET A 1 -26.35 -10.34 -3.31
CA MET A 1 -25.02 -10.70 -3.85
C MET A 1 -23.98 -10.40 -2.78
N LYS A 2 -22.90 -11.17 -2.67
CA LYS A 2 -21.74 -10.87 -1.80
C LYS A 2 -20.52 -10.62 -2.70
N TYR A 3 -19.63 -9.74 -2.27
CA TYR A 3 -18.42 -9.37 -3.02
C TYR A 3 -17.17 -9.61 -2.17
N LEU A 4 -16.07 -10.00 -2.83
CA LEU A 4 -14.73 -10.10 -2.24
C LEU A 4 -13.79 -9.22 -3.07
N ILE A 5 -13.12 -8.29 -2.40
CA ILE A 5 -12.02 -7.51 -2.98
C ILE A 5 -10.74 -8.03 -2.34
N LEU A 6 -9.83 -8.57 -3.16
CA LEU A 6 -8.51 -9.02 -2.73
C LEU A 6 -7.45 -8.07 -3.28
N LEU A 7 -6.77 -7.35 -2.39
CA LEU A 7 -5.65 -6.48 -2.72
C LEU A 7 -4.37 -7.10 -2.17
N CYS A 8 -3.46 -7.49 -3.05
CA CYS A 8 -2.14 -8.00 -2.67
C CYS A 8 -1.14 -6.84 -2.67
N ASP A 9 -0.67 -6.44 -1.48
CA ASP A 9 0.24 -5.31 -1.34
C ASP A 9 1.57 -5.56 -2.06
N GLY A 10 2.04 -4.56 -2.82
CA GLY A 10 3.30 -4.64 -3.56
C GLY A 10 3.39 -5.76 -4.62
N MET A 11 2.27 -6.36 -5.04
CA MET A 11 2.28 -7.53 -5.94
C MET A 11 2.78 -7.22 -7.36
N ALA A 12 2.58 -5.98 -7.82
CA ALA A 12 3.07 -5.54 -9.12
C ALA A 12 4.57 -5.27 -9.05
N ASP A 13 5.30 -5.72 -10.08
CA ASP A 13 6.73 -5.50 -10.20
C ASP A 13 7.11 -5.36 -11.68
N THR A 14 8.40 -5.14 -11.92
CA THR A 14 9.02 -5.02 -13.24
C THR A 14 9.84 -6.26 -13.59
N PRO A 15 10.05 -6.54 -14.88
CA PRO A 15 10.99 -7.56 -15.34
C PRO A 15 12.37 -7.46 -14.66
N PHE A 16 12.85 -8.57 -14.10
CA PHE A 16 14.12 -8.61 -13.38
C PHE A 16 15.15 -9.56 -14.04
N PRO A 17 16.43 -9.16 -14.20
CA PRO A 17 17.43 -10.00 -14.86
C PRO A 17 17.64 -11.37 -14.21
N ALA A 18 17.64 -11.47 -12.87
CA ALA A 18 17.80 -12.75 -12.18
C ALA A 18 16.60 -13.70 -12.38
N LEU A 19 15.48 -13.18 -12.89
CA LEU A 19 14.28 -13.93 -13.24
C LEU A 19 14.17 -14.16 -14.76
N ASN A 20 15.28 -14.04 -15.50
CA ASN A 20 15.32 -14.13 -16.96
C ASN A 20 14.39 -13.12 -17.66
N GLY A 21 14.30 -11.89 -17.13
CA GLY A 21 13.46 -10.83 -17.69
C GLY A 21 11.96 -11.00 -17.41
N LYS A 22 11.60 -11.78 -16.39
CA LYS A 22 10.23 -11.92 -15.89
C LYS A 22 10.03 -11.15 -14.59
N THR A 23 8.78 -10.86 -14.27
CA THR A 23 8.36 -10.38 -12.94
C THR A 23 8.29 -11.55 -11.94
N PRO A 24 8.34 -11.30 -10.62
CA PRO A 24 8.09 -12.33 -9.60
C PRO A 24 6.74 -13.03 -9.80
N MET A 25 5.71 -12.27 -10.22
CA MET A 25 4.38 -12.80 -10.50
C MET A 25 4.36 -13.78 -11.68
N GLU A 26 5.14 -13.55 -12.74
CA GLU A 26 5.25 -14.50 -13.84
C GLU A 26 6.05 -15.77 -13.47
N CYS A 27 6.95 -15.67 -12.49
CA CYS A 27 7.76 -16.79 -12.02
C CYS A 27 7.07 -17.64 -10.94
N ALA A 28 6.15 -17.06 -10.17
CA ALA A 28 5.48 -17.74 -9.07
C ALA A 28 4.61 -18.92 -9.54
N ASP A 29 4.64 -20.02 -8.79
CA ASP A 29 3.68 -21.12 -8.95
C ASP A 29 2.35 -20.76 -8.27
N LYS A 30 1.34 -20.43 -9.08
CA LYS A 30 0.04 -19.89 -8.64
C LYS A 30 -1.12 -20.48 -9.45
N PRO A 31 -1.33 -21.80 -9.40
CA PRO A 31 -2.26 -22.51 -10.29
C PRO A 31 -3.71 -22.05 -10.13
N ILE A 32 -4.09 -21.51 -8.96
CA ILE A 32 -5.44 -21.01 -8.71
C ILE A 32 -5.64 -19.62 -9.35
N ILE A 33 -4.67 -18.72 -9.23
CA ILE A 33 -4.73 -17.39 -9.86
C ILE A 33 -4.73 -17.55 -11.38
N ASP A 34 -3.89 -18.45 -11.92
CA ASP A 34 -3.82 -18.70 -13.36
C ASP A 34 -5.13 -19.28 -13.92
N LYS A 35 -5.74 -20.23 -13.19
CA LYS A 35 -7.07 -20.77 -13.55
C LYS A 35 -8.16 -19.71 -13.51
N LEU A 36 -8.14 -18.84 -12.49
CA LEU A 36 -9.12 -17.75 -12.37
C LEU A 36 -8.96 -16.73 -13.50
N ALA A 37 -7.72 -16.32 -13.82
CA ALA A 37 -7.44 -15.36 -14.88
C ALA A 37 -7.95 -15.86 -16.25
N ALA A 38 -7.83 -17.15 -16.56
CA ALA A 38 -8.27 -17.73 -17.82
C ALA A 38 -9.80 -17.68 -18.05
N VAL A 39 -10.60 -17.52 -16.99
CA VAL A 39 -12.07 -17.48 -17.05
C VAL A 39 -12.66 -16.16 -16.55
N SER A 40 -11.81 -15.14 -16.35
CA SER A 40 -12.19 -13.83 -15.82
C SER A 40 -11.83 -12.72 -16.80
N GLU A 41 -12.33 -11.52 -16.55
CA GLU A 41 -11.82 -10.31 -17.19
C GLU A 41 -10.53 -9.89 -16.49
N VAL A 42 -9.47 -9.66 -17.26
CA VAL A 42 -8.16 -9.25 -16.76
C VAL A 42 -7.81 -7.90 -17.37
N GLY A 43 -7.30 -7.00 -16.54
CA GLY A 43 -6.90 -5.67 -16.98
C GLY A 43 -5.96 -5.00 -15.98
N MET A 44 -5.50 -3.81 -16.36
CA MET A 44 -4.67 -2.96 -15.51
C MET A 44 -5.56 -2.01 -14.71
N CYS A 45 -5.32 -1.92 -13.41
CA CYS A 45 -5.98 -0.95 -12.54
C CYS A 45 -4.96 0.07 -12.03
N ARG A 46 -5.26 1.36 -12.20
CA ARG A 46 -4.51 2.45 -11.57
C ARG A 46 -5.20 2.84 -10.27
N THR A 47 -4.65 2.42 -9.14
CA THR A 47 -5.20 2.70 -7.80
C THR A 47 -4.73 4.03 -7.22
N VAL A 48 -3.68 4.62 -7.77
CA VAL A 48 -3.16 5.94 -7.37
C VAL A 48 -3.27 6.88 -8.56
N ALA A 49 -4.11 7.91 -8.44
CA ALA A 49 -4.30 8.90 -9.47
C ALA A 49 -3.06 9.80 -9.66
N ASP A 50 -2.92 10.37 -10.85
CA ASP A 50 -1.81 11.27 -11.16
C ASP A 50 -1.80 12.48 -10.22
N GLY A 51 -0.58 12.85 -9.79
CA GLY A 51 -0.32 13.92 -8.84
C GLY A 51 -0.36 13.49 -7.36
N LEU A 52 -0.74 12.26 -7.06
CA LEU A 52 -0.68 11.71 -5.70
C LEU A 52 0.57 10.86 -5.49
N LYS A 53 1.11 10.88 -4.28
CA LYS A 53 2.23 10.00 -3.91
C LYS A 53 1.72 8.55 -3.85
N PRO A 54 2.46 7.58 -4.41
CA PRO A 54 2.09 6.17 -4.36
C PRO A 54 2.32 5.64 -2.94
N GLY A 55 1.26 5.63 -2.14
CA GLY A 55 1.22 5.08 -0.79
C GLY A 55 0.02 4.16 -0.60
N SER A 56 0.15 3.21 0.32
CA SER A 56 -0.93 2.25 0.62
C SER A 56 -2.20 2.93 1.11
N ASP A 57 -2.08 4.09 1.77
CA ASP A 57 -3.20 4.92 2.20
C ASP A 57 -4.05 5.42 1.01
N VAL A 58 -3.43 6.08 0.04
CA VAL A 58 -4.11 6.58 -1.17
C VAL A 58 -4.67 5.44 -1.99
N ALA A 59 -3.90 4.36 -2.18
CA ALA A 59 -4.33 3.21 -2.97
C ALA A 59 -5.57 2.52 -2.38
N ASN A 60 -5.60 2.32 -1.05
CA ASN A 60 -6.73 1.68 -0.38
C ASN A 60 -7.99 2.57 -0.40
N LEU A 61 -7.84 3.90 -0.25
CA LEU A 61 -8.98 4.82 -0.40
C LEU A 61 -9.63 4.69 -1.79
N SER A 62 -8.85 4.67 -2.86
CA SER A 62 -9.35 4.48 -4.22
C SER A 62 -10.04 3.12 -4.40
N VAL A 63 -9.44 2.03 -3.88
CA VAL A 63 -10.02 0.67 -3.98
C VAL A 63 -11.35 0.57 -3.23
N MET A 64 -11.49 1.28 -2.11
CA MET A 64 -12.76 1.38 -1.37
C MET A 64 -13.79 2.29 -2.03
N GLY A 65 -13.45 2.97 -3.13
CA GLY A 65 -14.34 3.83 -3.91
C GLY A 65 -14.37 5.30 -3.50
N TYR A 66 -13.44 5.75 -2.65
CA TYR A 66 -13.28 7.17 -2.33
C TYR A 66 -12.44 7.88 -3.38
N ASP A 67 -12.69 9.18 -3.60
CA ASP A 67 -11.78 10.04 -4.35
C ASP A 67 -10.73 10.63 -3.39
N PRO A 68 -9.46 10.16 -3.43
CA PRO A 68 -8.44 10.67 -2.52
C PRO A 68 -8.15 12.16 -2.73
N LYS A 69 -8.43 12.74 -3.91
CA LYS A 69 -8.23 14.18 -4.13
C LYS A 69 -9.19 15.04 -3.30
N VAL A 70 -10.30 14.47 -2.86
CA VAL A 70 -11.32 15.16 -2.06
C VAL A 70 -11.12 14.93 -0.57
N CYS A 71 -10.78 13.71 -0.16
CA CYS A 71 -10.81 13.32 1.25
C CYS A 71 -9.43 13.06 1.89
N TYR A 72 -8.37 12.90 1.11
CA TYR A 72 -7.07 12.54 1.67
C TYR A 72 -6.37 13.75 2.31
N THR A 73 -6.16 13.68 3.62
CA THR A 73 -5.49 14.72 4.42
C THR A 73 -4.11 14.28 4.92
N GLY A 74 -3.62 13.13 4.46
CA GLY A 74 -2.34 12.53 4.86
C GLY A 74 -2.50 11.19 5.58
N ARG A 75 -1.37 10.53 5.83
CA ARG A 75 -1.32 9.19 6.45
C ARG A 75 -1.68 9.19 7.94
N SER A 76 -1.16 10.17 8.70
CA SER A 76 -1.27 10.17 10.16
C SER A 76 -2.72 10.15 10.68
N PRO A 77 -3.69 10.89 10.09
CA PRO A 77 -5.09 10.79 10.53
C PRO A 77 -5.70 9.39 10.38
N LEU A 78 -5.32 8.65 9.33
CA LEU A 78 -5.78 7.27 9.12
C LEU A 78 -5.20 6.32 10.16
N GLU A 79 -3.92 6.48 10.51
CA GLU A 79 -3.27 5.69 11.56
C GLU A 79 -3.80 6.02 12.96
N ALA A 80 -4.14 7.28 13.25
CA ALA A 80 -4.80 7.67 14.49
C ALA A 80 -6.18 7.02 14.63
N ALA A 81 -6.99 7.04 13.55
CA ALA A 81 -8.29 6.41 13.52
C ALA A 81 -8.20 4.88 13.72
N SER A 82 -7.17 4.22 13.18
CA SER A 82 -7.00 2.76 13.30
C SER A 82 -6.72 2.29 14.73
N ILE A 83 -6.17 3.16 15.58
CA ILE A 83 -5.93 2.91 17.01
C ILE A 83 -7.03 3.49 17.92
N GLY A 84 -8.13 4.00 17.33
CA GLY A 84 -9.28 4.50 18.08
C GLY A 84 -9.12 5.90 18.67
N VAL A 85 -8.19 6.71 18.15
CA VAL A 85 -8.08 8.13 18.51
C VAL A 85 -9.13 8.93 17.74
N ASP A 86 -10.03 9.59 18.46
CA ASP A 86 -11.00 10.52 17.89
C ASP A 86 -10.31 11.86 17.55
N LEU A 87 -10.49 12.32 16.31
CA LEU A 87 -9.86 13.54 15.79
C LEU A 87 -10.93 14.55 15.37
N LYS A 88 -10.78 15.80 15.80
CA LYS A 88 -11.57 16.92 15.31
C LYS A 88 -11.04 17.38 13.95
N PRO A 89 -11.85 18.08 13.13
CA PRO A 89 -11.38 18.68 11.87
C PRO A 89 -10.20 19.66 12.01
N THR A 90 -9.97 20.19 13.22
CA THR A 90 -8.88 21.12 13.54
C THR A 90 -7.62 20.44 14.09
N ASP A 91 -7.68 19.14 14.35
CA ASP A 91 -6.57 18.41 14.98
C ASP A 91 -5.52 18.02 13.93
N VAL A 92 -4.26 17.99 14.36
CA VAL A 92 -3.13 17.57 13.54
C VAL A 92 -2.56 16.27 14.11
N ALA A 93 -2.54 15.22 13.28
CA ALA A 93 -1.94 13.95 13.64
C ALA A 93 -0.50 13.84 13.12
N LEU A 94 0.40 13.35 13.96
CA LEU A 94 1.80 13.09 13.62
C LEU A 94 2.10 11.61 13.82
N ARG A 95 2.65 10.97 12.79
CA ARG A 95 3.24 9.65 12.89
C ARG A 95 4.67 9.80 13.38
N CYS A 96 4.96 9.23 14.53
CA CYS A 96 6.27 9.31 15.16
C CYS A 96 6.88 7.92 15.28
N ASN A 97 8.21 7.86 15.14
CA ASN A 97 8.99 6.68 15.48
C ASN A 97 9.73 6.96 16.79
N ILE A 98 9.88 5.92 17.63
CA ILE A 98 10.81 5.98 18.76
C ILE A 98 12.21 5.77 18.19
N VAL A 99 13.11 6.66 18.55
CA VAL A 99 14.51 6.62 18.11
C VAL A 99 15.43 6.67 19.32
N THR A 100 16.61 6.08 19.19
CA THR A 100 17.67 6.21 20.19
C THR A 100 18.70 7.22 19.71
N LEU A 101 19.08 8.15 20.59
CA LEU A 101 20.13 9.14 20.34
C LEU A 101 21.33 8.82 21.22
N SER A 102 22.54 8.91 20.66
CA SER A 102 23.80 8.66 21.33
C SER A 102 24.85 9.62 20.81
N ASP A 103 25.70 10.14 21.70
CA ASP A 103 26.87 10.94 21.32
C ASP A 103 28.06 10.06 20.87
N GLU A 104 27.94 8.74 21.05
CA GLU A 104 28.92 7.74 20.59
C GLU A 104 28.83 7.53 19.08
N GLU A 105 29.98 7.32 18.43
CA GLU A 105 30.08 7.14 16.98
C GLU A 105 29.34 5.88 16.49
N ASN A 106 29.42 4.78 17.26
CA ASN A 106 28.72 3.52 16.98
C ASN A 106 27.87 3.09 18.18
N TYR A 107 26.55 3.18 18.04
CA TYR A 107 25.60 2.76 19.08
C TYR A 107 25.60 1.24 19.33
N GLU A 108 25.96 0.44 18.32
CA GLU A 108 25.94 -1.04 18.37
C GLU A 108 26.98 -1.65 19.30
N ASP A 109 27.98 -0.88 19.75
CA ASP A 109 29.05 -1.33 20.64
C ASP A 109 28.67 -1.33 22.14
N LYS A 110 27.40 -1.00 22.48
CA LYS A 110 26.87 -0.97 23.85
C LYS A 110 26.32 -2.30 24.36
#